data_AF-A0A3N6B886-F1
#
_entry.id   AF-A0A3N6B886-F1
#
_cell.length_a   1.000
_cell.length_b   1.000
_cell.length_c   1.000
_cell.angle_alpha   90.00
_cell.angle_beta   90.00
_cell.angle_gamma   90.00
#
_symmetry.space_group_name_H-M   'P 1'
#
loop_
_entity.id
_entity.type
_entity.pdbx_description
1 polymer ?
#
loop_
_entity_poly.entity_id
_entity_poly.type
_entity_poly.pdbx_seq_one_letter_code
_entity_poly.pdbx_strand_id
1 'polypeptide(L)' 'MTDNGGSMLLSEEEVNRRLRTLEGWRREGDAIVRQFTFRGFPEAVAFVSRLVPVCEEADHHPDVTINYKR' A
#
# COMPACT_ATOMS: atom_id res chain seq x y z
N MET A 1 20.98 22.57 -8.18
CA MET A 1 20.88 21.78 -6.93
C MET A 1 20.43 20.41 -7.35
N THR A 2 21.35 19.47 -7.29
CA THR A 2 21.27 18.15 -7.87
C THR A 2 20.30 17.24 -7.13
N ASP A 3 19.53 16.51 -7.93
CA ASP A 3 19.13 15.11 -7.72
C ASP A 3 19.88 14.40 -6.57
N ASN A 4 19.10 13.97 -5.58
CA ASN A 4 19.49 12.96 -4.59
C ASN A 4 18.51 11.81 -4.84
N GLY A 5 19.03 10.59 -5.04
CA GLY A 5 18.26 9.37 -5.25
C GLY A 5 17.46 8.90 -4.01
N GLY A 6 16.61 9.77 -3.48
CA GLY A 6 15.56 9.48 -2.50
C GLY A 6 14.25 10.01 -3.09
N SER A 7 13.20 9.19 -3.07
CA SER A 7 11.96 9.49 -3.79
C SER A 7 11.44 10.89 -3.43
N MET A 8 11.33 11.77 -4.40
CA MET A 8 10.68 13.06 -4.21
C MET A 8 9.23 12.83 -3.81
N LEU A 9 8.80 13.41 -2.69
CA LEU A 9 7.39 13.34 -2.28
C LEU A 9 6.50 13.89 -3.40
N LEU A 10 5.39 13.20 -3.65
CA LEU A 10 4.39 13.66 -4.59
C LEU A 10 3.72 14.93 -4.06
N SER A 11 3.36 15.84 -4.97
CA SER A 11 2.51 16.98 -4.59
C SER A 11 1.10 16.52 -4.25
N GLU A 12 0.39 17.33 -3.47
CA GLU A 12 -1.02 17.11 -3.13
C GLU A 12 -1.92 16.87 -4.35
N GLU A 13 -1.70 17.64 -5.41
CA GLU A 13 -2.41 17.51 -6.68
C GLU A 13 -2.13 16.16 -7.35
N GLU A 14 -0.86 15.72 -7.32
CA GLU A 14 -0.43 14.45 -7.89
C GLU A 14 -1.02 13.26 -7.11
N VAL A 15 -0.97 13.33 -5.78
CA VAL A 15 -1.57 12.33 -4.89
C VAL A 15 -3.06 12.21 -5.19
N ASN A 16 -3.79 13.32 -5.18
CA ASN A 16 -5.23 13.32 -5.42
C ASN A 16 -5.59 12.81 -6.82
N ARG A 17 -4.78 13.13 -7.84
CA ARG A 17 -4.99 12.65 -9.20
C ARG A 17 -4.78 11.15 -9.33
N ARG A 18 -3.69 10.62 -8.79
CA ARG A 18 -3.37 9.18 -8.86
C ARG A 18 -4.31 8.36 -7.98
N LEU A 19 -4.66 8.84 -6.79
CA LEU A 19 -5.53 8.11 -5.88
C LEU A 19 -6.91 7.85 -6.49
N ARG A 20 -7.43 8.77 -7.31
CA ARG A 20 -8.70 8.57 -8.04
C ARG A 20 -8.71 7.35 -8.95
N THR A 21 -7.56 6.86 -9.40
CA THR A 21 -7.46 5.67 -10.25
C THR A 21 -7.25 4.37 -9.44
N LEU A 22 -7.09 4.47 -8.12
CA LEU A 22 -6.80 3.34 -7.24
C LEU A 22 -8.06 2.94 -6.45
N GLU A 23 -8.93 2.15 -7.07
CA GLU A 23 -10.19 1.73 -6.45
C GLU A 23 -9.96 1.04 -5.10
N GLY A 24 -10.73 1.45 -4.09
CA GLY A 24 -10.66 0.92 -2.72
C GLY A 24 -9.51 1.46 -1.87
N TRP A 25 -8.59 2.24 -2.45
CA TRP A 25 -7.57 2.98 -1.70
C TRP A 25 -8.12 4.34 -1.27
N ARG A 26 -7.75 4.76 -0.06
CA ARG A 26 -8.02 6.12 0.46
C ARG A 26 -6.74 6.67 1.10
N ARG A 27 -6.70 7.98 1.29
CA ARG A 27 -5.61 8.64 2.02
C ARG A 27 -5.95 8.77 3.50
N GLU A 28 -4.97 8.53 4.36
CA GLU A 28 -4.99 8.79 5.80
C GLU A 28 -3.68 9.44 6.22
N GLY A 29 -3.71 10.75 6.50
CA GLY A 29 -2.49 11.53 6.73
C GLY A 29 -1.57 11.46 5.53
N ASP A 30 -0.34 10.97 5.73
CA ASP A 30 0.68 10.83 4.69
C ASP A 30 0.75 9.42 4.09
N ALA A 31 -0.20 8.55 4.45
CA ALA A 31 -0.30 7.18 3.93
C ALA A 31 -1.52 7.01 3.02
N ILE A 32 -1.45 6.03 2.12
CA ILE A 32 -2.63 5.46 1.50
C ILE A 32 -2.93 4.11 2.14
N VAL A 33 -4.21 3.84 2.37
CA VAL A 33 -4.67 2.63 3.05
C VAL A 33 -5.76 1.96 2.24
N ARG A 34 -5.78 0.62 2.32
CA ARG A 34 -6.84 -0.22 1.76
C ARG A 34 -7.11 -1.39 2.68
N GLN A 35 -8.38 -1.65 2.91
CA GLN A 35 -8.82 -2.85 3.63
C GLN A 35 -9.28 -3.90 2.63
N PHE A 36 -8.80 -5.13 2.79
CA PHE A 36 -9.28 -6.28 2.05
C PHE A 36 -10.19 -7.12 2.94
N THR A 37 -11.05 -7.94 2.35
CA THR A 37 -11.88 -8.89 3.10
C THR A 37 -11.96 -10.17 2.32
N PHE A 38 -11.57 -11.26 2.96
CA PHE A 38 -11.46 -12.59 2.37
C PHE A 38 -12.52 -13.53 2.93
N ARG A 39 -12.47 -14.79 2.49
CA ARG A 39 -13.39 -15.84 2.99
C ARG A 39 -13.11 -16.19 4.45
N GLY A 40 -11.85 -16.21 4.86
CA GLY A 40 -11.41 -16.52 6.22
C GLY A 40 -9.98 -16.07 6.48
N PHE A 41 -9.48 -16.44 7.66
CA PHE A 41 -8.10 -16.17 8.07
C PHE A 41 -7.04 -16.81 7.16
N PRO A 42 -7.19 -18.07 6.69
CA PRO A 42 -6.19 -18.67 5.79
C PRO A 42 -5.99 -17.87 4.50
N GLU A 43 -7.07 -17.34 3.90
CA GLU A 43 -7.00 -16.54 2.68
C GLU A 43 -6.38 -15.16 2.92
N ALA A 44 -6.61 -14.55 4.09
CA ALA A 44 -5.98 -13.30 4.48
C ALA A 44 -4.45 -13.47 4.63
N VAL A 45 -4.02 -14.53 5.32
CA VAL A 45 -2.58 -14.84 5.47
C VAL A 45 -1.96 -15.13 4.10
N ALA A 46 -2.61 -15.93 3.26
CA ALA A 46 -2.12 -16.24 1.91
C ALA A 46 -2.03 -15.01 1.00
N PHE A 47 -2.88 -14.00 1.20
CA PHE A 47 -2.73 -12.71 0.52
C PHE A 47 -1.45 -11.99 0.96
N VAL A 48 -1.19 -11.88 2.26
CA VAL A 48 0.03 -11.24 2.77
C VAL A 48 1.28 -11.99 2.31
N SER A 49 1.30 -13.33 2.35
CA SER A 49 2.43 -14.12 1.86
C SER A 49 2.78 -13.84 0.40
N ARG A 50 1.79 -13.52 -0.44
CA ARG A 50 2.01 -13.15 -1.85
C ARG A 50 2.52 -11.72 -2.03
N LEU A 51 2.28 -10.83 -1.07
CA LEU A 51 2.79 -9.45 -1.09
C LEU A 51 4.28 -9.40 -0.77
N VAL A 52 4.76 -10.24 0.16
CA VAL A 52 6.15 -10.23 0.66
C VAL A 52 7.20 -10.12 -0.45
N PRO A 53 7.27 -11.01 -1.46
CA PRO A 53 8.33 -10.93 -2.46
C PRO A 53 8.31 -9.62 -3.26
N VAL A 54 7.12 -9.06 -3.53
CA VAL A 54 6.98 -7.79 -4.26
C VAL A 54 7.46 -6.61 -3.41
N CYS A 55 7.18 -6.64 -2.11
CA CYS A 55 7.66 -5.62 -1.16
C CYS A 55 9.18 -5.67 -0.99
N GLU A 56 9.76 -6.88 -0.91
CA GLU A 56 11.21 -7.07 -0.84
C GLU A 56 11.91 -6.63 -2.12
N GLU A 57 11.38 -6.98 -3.30
CA GLU A 57 11.94 -6.53 -4.59
C GLU A 57 11.90 -5.00 -4.75
N ALA A 58 10.84 -4.37 -4.22
CA ALA A 58 10.67 -2.93 -4.27
C ALA A 58 11.46 -2.16 -3.19
N ASP A 59 12.05 -2.85 -2.20
CA ASP A 59 12.59 -2.26 -0.97
C ASP A 59 11.59 -1.27 -0.33
N HIS A 60 10.31 -1.64 -0.34
CA HIS A 60 9.22 -0.78 0.13
C HIS A 60 8.12 -1.60 0.80
N HIS A 61 8.10 -1.54 2.13
CA HIS A 61 7.27 -2.39 2.97
C HIS A 61 6.00 -1.66 3.44
N PRO A 62 4.81 -2.29 3.32
CA PRO A 62 3.60 -1.78 3.91
C PRO A 62 3.50 -2.11 5.40
N ASP A 63 2.77 -1.29 6.15
CA ASP A 63 2.23 -1.70 7.43
C ASP A 63 1.03 -2.64 7.21
N VAL A 64 1.07 -3.84 7.81
CA VAL A 64 0.03 -4.86 7.63
C VAL A 64 -0.56 -5.28 8.96
N THR A 65 -1.88 -5.20 9.08
CA THR A 65 -2.65 -5.76 10.20
C THR A 65 -3.60 -6.82 9.67
N ILE A 66 -3.64 -7.99 10.32
CA ILE A 66 -4.59 -9.07 10.00
C ILE A 66 -5.57 -9.22 11.17
N ASN A 67 -6.85 -9.07 10.90
CA ASN A 67 -7.95 -9.30 11.83
C ASN A 67 -8.93 -10.35 11.26
N TYR A 68 -8.64 -11.62 11.55
CA TYR A 68 -9.36 -12.78 11.01
C TYR A 68 -9.39 -12.74 9.47
N LYS A 69 -10.54 -12.43 8.86
CA LYS A 69 -10.71 -12.38 7.40
C LYS A 69 -10.42 -11.01 6.78
N ARG A 70 -9.97 -10.04 7.57
CA ARG A 70 -9.64 -8.67 7.13
C ARG A 70 -8.16 -8.41 7.26
#